data_AF-A1YQX6-F1
#
_entry.id   AF-A1YQX6-F1
#
_cell.length_a   1.000
_cell.length_b   1.000
_cell.length_c   1.000
_cell.angle_alpha   90.00
_cell.angle_beta   90.00
_cell.angle_gamma   90.00
#
_symmetry.space_group_name_H-M   'P 1'
#
loop_
_entity.id
_entity.type
_entity.pdbx_description
1 polymer ?
#
loop_
_entity_poly.entity_id
_entity_poly.type
_entity_poly.pdbx_seq_one_letter_code
_entity_poly.pdbx_strand_id
1 'polypeptide(L)'
;MMLAKRTLLSRPQVRPAATRPRRAVVVRASGQPAVDLGKKVEDAVKDAEEACAKGTSQDCAVAWDTVEELSAAASHKKDAAKADALSDPLEKYCQDAPDADECRVYED
;
A
#
# COMPACT_ATOMS: atom_id res chain seq x y z
N MET A 1 66.38 -1.50 45.53
CA MET A 1 65.23 -0.59 45.32
C MET A 1 64.86 -0.64 43.84
N MET A 2 63.80 -1.37 43.46
CA MET A 2 63.28 -1.34 42.08
C MET A 2 61.89 -0.70 42.12
N LEU A 3 61.78 0.50 41.54
CA LEU A 3 60.50 1.22 41.43
C LEU A 3 59.68 0.61 40.30
N ALA A 4 58.55 -0.02 40.62
CA ALA A 4 57.57 -0.45 39.64
C ALA A 4 56.81 0.78 39.09
N LYS A 5 57.04 1.12 37.81
CA LYS A 5 56.26 2.12 37.09
C LYS A 5 54.87 1.55 36.81
N ARG A 6 53.84 2.08 37.50
CA ARG A 6 52.43 1.83 37.18
C ARG A 6 52.08 2.50 35.85
N THR A 7 51.84 1.71 34.81
CA THR A 7 51.25 2.18 33.55
C THR A 7 49.73 2.29 33.71
N LEU A 8 49.20 3.51 33.60
CA LEU A 8 47.76 3.75 33.54
C LEU A 8 47.27 3.48 32.12
N LEU A 9 46.48 2.42 31.93
CA LEU A 9 45.80 2.14 30.66
C LEU A 9 44.56 3.04 30.56
N SER A 10 44.57 3.98 29.62
CA SER A 10 43.44 4.86 29.31
C SER A 10 42.38 4.08 28.51
N ARG A 11 41.16 3.96 29.04
CA ARG A 11 40.01 3.39 28.29
C ARG A 11 39.52 4.42 27.26
N PRO A 12 39.30 4.04 25.99
CA PRO A 12 38.67 4.92 25.03
C PRO A 12 37.17 5.02 25.32
N GLN A 13 36.64 6.25 25.33
CA GLN A 13 35.21 6.51 25.46
C GLN A 13 34.59 6.60 24.05
N VAL A 14 33.68 5.68 23.73
CA VAL A 14 32.93 5.72 22.46
C VAL A 14 31.69 6.61 22.65
N ARG A 15 31.56 7.64 21.82
CA ARG A 15 30.37 8.50 21.81
C ARG A 15 29.23 7.81 21.05
N PRO A 16 27.98 7.79 21.56
CA PRO A 16 26.85 7.27 20.80
C PRO A 16 26.56 8.20 19.62
N ALA A 17 26.42 7.62 18.43
CA ALA A 17 26.01 8.36 17.25
C ALA A 17 24.53 8.74 17.37
N ALA A 18 24.22 10.04 17.29
CA ALA A 18 22.85 10.52 17.26
C ALA A 18 22.17 10.09 15.94
N THR A 19 21.16 9.23 16.04
CA THR A 19 20.32 8.84 14.91
C THR A 19 19.40 10.00 14.54
N ARG A 20 19.56 10.54 13.32
CA ARG A 20 18.66 11.56 12.78
C ARG A 20 17.28 10.93 12.52
N PRO A 21 16.16 11.57 12.92
CA PRO A 21 14.84 11.08 12.56
C PRO A 21 14.64 11.16 11.05
N ARG A 22 14.27 10.04 10.43
CA ARG A 22 13.87 10.00 9.02
C ARG A 22 12.54 10.73 8.90
N ARG A 23 12.48 11.82 8.13
CA ARG A 23 11.20 12.45 7.76
C ARG A 23 10.41 11.46 6.92
N ALA A 24 9.28 10.98 7.45
CA ALA A 24 8.34 10.19 6.67
C ALA A 24 7.68 11.10 5.63
N VAL A 25 7.85 10.80 4.35
CA VAL A 25 7.11 11.44 3.26
C VAL A 25 5.82 10.64 3.09
N VAL A 26 4.68 11.23 3.46
CA VAL A 26 3.36 10.64 3.19
C VAL A 26 2.96 11.06 1.79
N VAL A 27 3.02 10.11 0.84
CA VAL A 27 2.46 10.30 -0.49
C VAL A 27 0.97 9.99 -0.41
N ARG A 28 0.13 11.04 -0.45
CA ARG A 28 -1.31 10.85 -0.67
C ARG A 28 -1.52 10.49 -2.13
N ALA A 29 -2.05 9.31 -2.39
CA ALA A 29 -2.57 8.96 -3.71
C ALA A 29 -3.72 9.92 -4.03
N SER A 30 -3.43 10.91 -4.88
CA SER A 30 -4.44 11.81 -5.42
C SER A 30 -5.48 10.96 -6.14
N GLY A 31 -6.72 10.97 -5.63
CA GLY A 31 -7.84 10.26 -6.22
C GLY A 31 -7.91 10.60 -7.70
N GLN A 32 -7.64 9.59 -8.54
CA GLN A 32 -7.76 9.75 -9.98
C GLN A 32 -9.18 10.24 -10.29
N PRO A 33 -9.36 11.12 -11.30
CA PRO A 33 -10.70 11.45 -11.78
C PRO A 33 -11.47 10.15 -12.02
N ALA A 34 -12.79 10.15 -11.86
CA ALA A 34 -13.65 8.98 -12.05
C ALA A 34 -13.58 8.50 -13.51
N VAL A 35 -12.47 7.87 -13.87
CA VAL A 35 -12.28 7.14 -15.10
C VAL A 35 -13.10 5.88 -14.96
N ASP A 36 -14.07 5.75 -15.86
CA ASP A 36 -14.83 4.53 -16.04
C ASP A 36 -13.87 3.44 -16.51
N LEU A 37 -13.29 2.72 -15.54
CA LEU A 37 -12.34 1.65 -15.82
C LEU A 37 -13.04 0.49 -16.56
N GLY A 38 -14.36 0.36 -16.42
CA GLY A 38 -15.14 -0.63 -17.18
C GLY A 38 -15.05 -0.36 -18.68
N LYS A 39 -15.37 0.87 -19.11
CA LYS A 39 -15.23 1.27 -20.52
C LYS A 39 -13.80 1.11 -21.04
N LYS A 40 -12.81 1.46 -20.23
CA LYS A 40 -11.40 1.29 -20.62
C LYS A 40 -10.99 -0.17 -20.82
N VAL A 41 -11.51 -1.08 -20.00
CA VAL A 41 -11.30 -2.52 -20.20
C VAL A 41 -11.98 -2.97 -21.48
N GLU A 42 -13.22 -2.55 -21.74
CA GLU A 42 -13.95 -2.89 -22.98
C GLU A 42 -13.24 -2.40 -24.25
N ASP A 43 -12.70 -1.18 -24.23
CA ASP A 43 -11.96 -0.63 -25.35
C ASP A 43 -10.60 -1.34 -25.52
N ALA A 44 -9.89 -1.62 -24.42
CA ALA A 44 -8.63 -2.38 -24.47
C ALA A 44 -8.81 -3.82 -24.98
N VAL A 45 -9.96 -4.46 -24.70
CA VAL A 45 -10.29 -5.79 -25.27
C VAL A 45 -10.42 -5.71 -26.79
N LYS A 46 -11.11 -4.69 -27.32
CA LYS A 46 -11.21 -4.49 -28.78
C LYS A 46 -9.83 -4.23 -29.39
N ASP A 47 -9.02 -3.39 -28.75
CA ASP A 47 -7.65 -3.12 -29.20
C ASP A 47 -6.79 -4.38 -29.19
N ALA A 48 -6.92 -5.25 -28.18
CA ALA A 48 -6.24 -6.54 -28.12
C ALA A 48 -6.70 -7.49 -29.22
N GLU A 49 -8.01 -7.59 -29.48
CA GLU A 49 -8.55 -8.37 -30.60
C GLU A 49 -8.00 -7.88 -31.95
N GLU A 50 -7.93 -6.56 -32.16
CA GLU A 50 -7.35 -5.97 -33.37
C GLU A 50 -5.84 -6.21 -33.49
N ALA A 51 -5.11 -6.07 -32.38
CA ALA A 51 -3.67 -6.33 -32.33
C ALA A 51 -3.34 -7.80 -32.64
N CYS A 52 -4.16 -8.73 -32.15
CA CYS A 52 -4.03 -10.15 -32.47
C CYS A 52 -4.42 -10.47 -33.93
N ALA A 53 -5.37 -9.74 -34.52
CA ALA A 53 -5.79 -9.96 -35.89
C ALA A 53 -4.82 -9.37 -36.94
N LYS A 54 -4.19 -8.23 -36.63
CA LYS A 54 -3.37 -7.45 -37.59
C LYS A 54 -1.87 -7.49 -37.27
N GLY A 55 -1.48 -7.77 -36.03
CA GLY A 55 -0.12 -7.66 -35.52
C GLY A 55 0.60 -9.01 -35.38
N THR A 56 1.73 -8.98 -34.70
CA THR A 56 2.49 -10.19 -34.37
C THR A 56 1.95 -10.87 -33.11
N SER A 57 2.35 -12.12 -32.87
CA SER A 57 2.05 -12.80 -31.59
C SER A 57 2.56 -12.04 -30.38
N GLN A 58 3.63 -11.23 -30.53
CA GLN A 58 4.16 -10.41 -29.44
C GLN A 58 3.26 -9.19 -29.19
N ASP A 59 2.79 -8.52 -30.24
CA ASP A 59 1.87 -7.39 -30.10
C ASP A 59 0.54 -7.82 -29.48
N CYS A 60 0.06 -9.01 -29.86
CA CYS A 60 -1.11 -9.65 -29.25
C CYS A 60 -0.92 -9.86 -27.74
N ALA A 61 0.23 -10.41 -27.33
CA ALA A 61 0.54 -10.63 -25.91
C ALA A 61 0.58 -9.31 -25.12
N VAL A 62 1.28 -8.29 -25.63
CA VAL A 62 1.39 -6.98 -24.97
C VAL A 62 0.02 -6.29 -24.84
N ALA A 63 -0.85 -6.43 -25.84
CA ALA A 63 -2.19 -5.87 -25.78
C ALA A 63 -3.04 -6.57 -24.70
N TRP A 64 -2.93 -7.90 -24.58
CA TRP A 64 -3.60 -8.64 -23.51
C TRP A 64 -3.01 -8.35 -22.11
N ASP A 65 -1.71 -8.10 -21.98
CA ASP A 65 -1.11 -7.63 -20.72
C ASP A 65 -1.77 -6.31 -20.26
N THR A 66 -2.05 -5.41 -21.21
CA THR A 66 -2.73 -4.14 -20.91
C THR A 66 -4.17 -4.37 -20.42
N VAL A 67 -4.90 -5.33 -21.01
CA VAL A 67 -6.24 -5.72 -20.55
C VAL A 67 -6.19 -6.28 -19.13
N GLU A 68 -5.18 -7.11 -18.82
CA GLU A 68 -4.97 -7.68 -17.48
C GLU A 68 -4.76 -6.58 -16.44
N GLU A 69 -3.86 -5.63 -16.71
CA GLU A 69 -3.58 -4.51 -15.79
C GLU A 69 -4.83 -3.64 -15.55
N LEU A 70 -5.57 -3.29 -16.60
CA LEU A 70 -6.80 -2.50 -16.48
C LEU A 70 -7.90 -3.23 -15.70
N SER A 71 -8.02 -4.54 -15.92
CA SER A 71 -9.00 -5.39 -15.23
C SER A 71 -8.66 -5.57 -13.75
N ALA A 72 -7.37 -5.69 -13.43
CA ALA A 72 -6.88 -5.71 -12.06
C ALA A 72 -7.20 -4.38 -11.36
N ALA A 73 -6.89 -3.24 -12.00
CA ALA A 73 -7.23 -1.92 -11.45
C ALA A 73 -8.74 -1.73 -11.25
N ALA A 74 -9.58 -2.21 -12.19
CA ALA A 74 -11.03 -2.17 -12.06
C ALA A 74 -11.52 -3.01 -10.86
N SER A 75 -10.97 -4.20 -10.68
CA SER A 75 -11.30 -5.10 -9.56
C SER A 75 -10.87 -4.50 -8.22
N HIS A 76 -9.64 -3.97 -8.13
CA HIS A 76 -9.17 -3.30 -6.92
C HIS A 76 -10.07 -2.13 -6.51
N LYS A 77 -10.54 -1.31 -7.45
CA LYS A 77 -11.49 -0.24 -7.13
C LYS A 77 -12.83 -0.77 -6.62
N LYS A 78 -13.34 -1.87 -7.19
CA LYS A 78 -14.58 -2.50 -6.73
C LYS A 78 -14.43 -3.10 -5.33
N ASP A 79 -13.29 -3.73 -5.04
CA ASP A 79 -13.04 -4.33 -3.73
C ASP A 79 -12.87 -3.27 -2.64
N ALA A 80 -12.20 -2.15 -2.95
CA ALA A 80 -12.14 -1.01 -2.05
C ALA A 80 -13.55 -0.45 -1.74
N ALA A 81 -14.40 -0.30 -2.76
CA ALA A 81 -15.78 0.17 -2.56
C ALA A 81 -16.65 -0.84 -1.77
N LYS A 82 -16.41 -2.15 -1.96
CA LYS A 82 -17.10 -3.20 -1.20
C LYS A 82 -16.63 -3.28 0.25
N ALA A 83 -15.36 -3.07 0.54
CA ALA A 83 -14.86 -3.06 1.92
C ALA A 83 -15.62 -2.02 2.76
N ASP A 84 -15.87 -0.84 2.19
CA ASP A 84 -16.66 0.21 2.84
C ASP A 84 -18.16 -0.17 2.95
N ALA A 85 -18.71 -0.86 1.94
CA ALA A 85 -20.12 -1.26 1.91
C ALA A 85 -20.45 -2.50 2.77
N LEU A 86 -19.49 -3.42 2.91
CA LEU A 86 -19.60 -4.66 3.69
C LEU A 86 -19.22 -4.49 5.16
N SER A 87 -18.69 -3.32 5.54
CA SER A 87 -18.53 -2.98 6.95
C SER A 87 -19.90 -3.05 7.64
N ASP A 88 -19.97 -3.92 8.65
CA ASP A 88 -21.16 -4.17 9.45
C ASP A 88 -21.73 -2.83 9.94
N PRO A 89 -23.02 -2.54 9.69
CA PRO A 89 -23.65 -1.33 10.19
C PRO A 89 -23.42 -1.09 11.68
N LEU A 90 -23.36 -2.15 12.50
CA LEU A 90 -23.06 -2.03 13.93
C LEU A 90 -21.62 -1.57 14.17
N GLU A 91 -20.65 -2.09 13.41
CA GLU A 91 -19.24 -1.74 13.55
C GLU A 91 -18.98 -0.26 13.21
N LYS A 92 -19.69 0.30 12.21
CA LYS A 92 -19.66 1.75 11.94
C LYS A 92 -20.26 2.55 13.10
N TYR A 93 -21.38 2.12 13.65
CA TYR A 93 -22.01 2.78 14.80
C TYR A 93 -21.09 2.77 16.03
N CYS A 94 -20.43 1.64 16.31
CA CYS A 94 -19.52 1.51 17.43
C CYS A 94 -18.22 2.30 17.30
N GLN A 95 -17.81 2.68 16.08
CA GLN A 95 -16.69 3.62 15.88
C GLN A 95 -17.02 5.03 16.38
N ASP A 96 -18.27 5.46 16.21
CA ASP A 96 -18.74 6.81 16.60
C ASP A 96 -19.28 6.85 18.04
N ALA A 97 -19.75 5.72 18.58
CA ALA A 97 -20.32 5.58 19.92
C ALA A 97 -19.75 4.34 20.66
N PRO A 98 -18.48 4.34 21.06
CA PRO A 98 -17.82 3.17 21.67
C PRO A 98 -18.34 2.83 23.08
N ASP A 99 -19.03 3.76 23.74
CA ASP A 99 -19.62 3.59 25.07
C ASP A 99 -21.09 3.18 25.03
N ALA A 100 -21.71 3.10 23.85
CA ALA A 100 -23.06 2.59 23.68
C ALA A 100 -23.18 1.15 24.19
N ASP A 101 -24.37 0.79 24.66
CA ASP A 101 -24.63 -0.52 25.25
C ASP A 101 -24.34 -1.68 24.28
N GLU A 102 -24.52 -1.44 22.98
CA GLU A 102 -24.25 -2.38 21.90
C GLU A 102 -22.75 -2.50 21.53
N CYS A 103 -21.91 -1.59 22.01
CA CYS A 103 -20.53 -1.40 21.53
C CYS A 103 -19.45 -1.53 22.62
N ARG A 104 -19.87 -1.62 23.88
CA ARG A 104 -18.98 -1.68 25.03
C ARG A 104 -18.27 -3.02 25.13
N VAL A 105 -16.99 -3.04 24.76
CA VAL A 105 -16.09 -4.20 24.91
C VAL A 105 -15.25 -4.05 26.18
N TYR A 106 -15.18 -5.09 26.99
CA TYR A 106 -14.31 -5.16 28.17
C TYR A 106 -13.12 -6.07 27.87
N GLU A 107 -11.92 -5.63 28.21
CA GLU A 107 -10.73 -6.49 28.21
C GLU A 107 -10.73 -7.30 29.52
N ASP A 108 -10.63 -8.63 29.41
CA ASP A 108 -10.56 -9.57 30.55
C ASP A 108 -9.21 -9.48 31.31
#